data_AF-A4IAB2-F1
#
_entry.id   AF-A4IAB2-F1
#
_cell.length_a   1.000
_cell.length_b   1.000
_cell.length_c   1.000
_cell.angle_alpha   90.00
_cell.angle_beta   90.00
_cell.angle_gamma   90.00
#
_symmetry.space_group_name_H-M   'P 1'
#
loop_
_entity.id
_entity.type
_entity.pdbx_description
1 polymer ?
#
loop_
_entity_poly.entity_id
_entity_poly.type
_entity_poly.pdbx_seq_one_letter_code
_entity_poly.pdbx_strand_id
1 'polypeptide(L)'
;MFGGGEEYFQDPPEIDRDTLGRYATFCARLRAIEKPGKRTITEAATLAREVGDTLLDYELVVGALFRHIKTWTGQKQLACWYILDKLCKEDRDKYGYTAGKYILEVGRDHIPYEDADLAGKYESLVEHWENVFPRHVVDALWIAKKERLWAVDHPTEVKQQQQAEEEEWAREEEVMQDEDGLNDFGQPCIDYLQGHCSWGDSCRLYHPPGEEGSLPAECRMGDWKCSACGVINRHFRRRCSNCVREKPQYKKGRVPSAEDKLLCTPDPAVTAAFHQQFGYNPYMPAEAVAHFKLRLEGVSAEEYRKERAAAYRVRILGKAPTNPVEERCKATKHFPDIDMEPDEEYEVGTDGLVAKRQRTESLVPANASPNSAIALLAQLVMERGILDPTVPQIFGELSRYIRQAAGDPAMELNETQAEVLLSACKLGFTAWNANKGAVPSVATFFKAVRHNESKLGLSSEQAEQLESMASMFLA
;
A
#
# COMPACT_ATOMS: atom_id res chain seq x y z
N MET A 1 18.75 13.41 16.93
CA MET A 1 19.16 12.78 15.67
C MET A 1 18.41 11.46 15.45
N PHE A 2 17.15 11.37 15.88
CA PHE A 2 16.28 10.22 15.60
C PHE A 2 14.94 10.81 15.17
N GLY A 3 14.77 10.96 13.87
CA GLY A 3 13.64 11.65 13.26
C GLY A 3 13.11 10.87 12.07
N GLY A 4 11.86 10.42 12.17
CA GLY A 4 10.93 10.40 11.03
C GLY A 4 10.96 9.24 10.02
N GLY A 5 11.71 8.16 10.21
CA GLY A 5 11.72 7.00 9.30
C GLY A 5 11.80 5.66 10.02
N GLU A 6 11.81 4.55 9.28
CA GLU A 6 11.92 3.15 9.77
C GLU A 6 13.09 2.89 10.74
N GLU A 7 13.98 3.87 10.93
CA GLU A 7 15.04 3.92 11.94
C GLU A 7 14.57 3.73 13.39
N TYR A 8 13.29 3.98 13.71
CA TYR A 8 12.72 3.65 15.04
C TYR A 8 12.70 2.14 15.35
N PHE A 9 12.89 1.27 14.35
CA PHE A 9 12.93 -0.18 14.56
C PHE A 9 14.35 -0.73 14.71
N GLN A 10 15.38 0.11 14.63
CA GLN A 10 16.75 -0.30 14.94
C GLN A 10 16.99 -0.09 16.44
N ASP A 11 17.45 -1.14 17.11
CA ASP A 11 17.99 -0.98 18.47
C ASP A 11 19.09 0.10 18.41
N PRO A 12 19.06 1.10 19.30
CA PRO A 12 20.10 2.12 19.31
C PRO A 12 21.45 1.45 19.50
N PRO A 13 22.50 1.92 18.80
CA PRO A 13 23.82 1.30 18.92
C PRO A 13 24.26 1.29 20.39
N GLU A 14 24.81 0.16 20.85
CA GLU A 14 25.32 0.02 22.20
C GLU A 14 26.51 0.96 22.40
N ILE A 15 26.36 1.96 23.27
CA ILE A 15 27.46 2.87 23.66
C ILE A 15 27.97 2.41 25.02
N ASP A 16 29.27 2.18 25.13
CA ASP A 16 29.89 1.81 26.40
C ASP A 16 29.83 2.96 27.43
N ARG A 17 29.84 2.58 28.71
CA ARG A 17 29.71 3.54 29.82
C ARG A 17 30.87 4.53 29.91
N ASP A 18 32.07 4.14 29.50
CA ASP A 18 33.26 4.98 29.59
C ASP A 18 33.22 6.09 28.53
N THR A 19 32.80 5.75 27.31
CA THR A 19 32.50 6.70 26.23
C THR A 19 31.41 7.68 26.64
N LEU A 20 30.31 7.23 27.25
CA LEU A 20 29.29 8.13 27.79
C LEU A 20 29.83 9.04 28.91
N GLY A 21 30.71 8.54 29.77
CA GLY A 21 31.37 9.35 30.81
C GLY A 21 32.28 10.44 30.24
N ARG A 22 33.06 10.11 29.22
CA ARG A 22 33.92 11.07 28.50
C ARG A 22 33.09 12.09 27.72
N TYR A 23 32.03 11.64 27.05
CA TYR A 23 31.05 12.49 26.38
C TYR A 23 30.36 13.46 27.34
N ALA A 24 29.96 12.99 28.52
CA ALA A 24 29.36 13.85 29.55
C ALA A 24 30.33 14.92 30.05
N THR A 25 31.62 14.59 30.17
CA THR A 25 32.69 15.54 30.54
C THR A 25 32.86 16.62 29.48
N PHE A 26 32.90 16.23 28.20
CA PHE A 26 32.90 17.17 27.07
C PHE A 26 31.66 18.10 27.10
N CYS A 27 30.46 17.53 27.25
CA CYS A 27 29.21 18.31 27.32
C CYS A 27 29.15 19.26 28.54
N ALA A 28 29.71 18.85 29.68
CA ALA A 28 29.83 19.71 30.86
C ALA A 28 30.78 20.87 30.58
N ARG A 29 31.92 20.62 29.92
CA ARG A 29 32.85 21.67 29.50
C ARG A 29 32.19 22.64 28.53
N LEU A 30 31.48 22.16 27.51
CA LEU A 30 30.76 23.01 26.55
C LEU A 30 29.81 23.98 27.25
N ARG A 31 29.00 23.49 28.19
CA ARG A 31 28.04 24.32 28.96
C ARG A 31 28.70 25.37 29.83
N ALA A 32 29.94 25.15 30.26
CA ALA A 32 30.71 26.09 31.08
C ALA A 32 31.42 27.18 30.23
N ILE A 33 31.38 27.11 28.90
CA ILE A 33 32.01 28.12 28.04
C ILE A 33 31.07 29.32 27.89
N GLU A 34 31.56 30.50 28.25
CA GLU A 34 30.82 31.76 28.07
C GLU A 34 31.26 32.54 26.84
N LYS A 35 32.55 32.46 26.49
CA LYS A 35 33.14 33.21 25.38
C LYS A 35 34.19 32.37 24.64
N PRO A 36 34.42 32.64 23.35
CA PRO A 36 35.46 31.97 22.59
C PRO A 36 36.83 32.40 23.11
N GLY A 37 37.64 31.45 23.56
CA GLY A 37 39.01 31.68 23.99
C GLY A 37 39.90 30.55 23.50
N LYS A 38 41.13 30.86 23.06
CA LYS A 38 42.06 29.86 22.51
C LYS A 38 42.25 28.66 23.44
N ARG A 39 42.38 28.92 24.74
CA ARG A 39 42.49 27.89 25.78
C ARG A 39 41.21 27.07 25.91
N THR A 40 40.04 27.71 25.99
CA THR A 40 38.76 27.01 26.18
C THR A 40 38.39 26.15 24.97
N ILE A 41 38.66 26.65 23.76
CA ILE A 41 38.45 25.92 22.50
C ILE A 41 39.38 24.70 22.43
N THR A 42 40.66 24.87 22.80
CA THR A 42 41.63 23.76 22.77
C THR A 42 41.29 22.69 23.79
N GLU A 43 40.97 23.08 25.03
CA GLU A 43 40.54 22.13 26.07
C GLU A 43 39.27 21.36 25.67
N ALA A 44 38.28 22.05 25.08
CA ALA A 44 37.05 21.39 24.62
C ALA A 44 37.31 20.44 23.43
N ALA A 45 38.19 20.82 22.49
CA ALA A 45 38.56 19.96 21.37
C ALA A 45 39.35 18.73 21.84
N THR A 46 40.21 18.86 22.85
CA THR A 46 40.89 17.71 23.48
C THR A 46 39.88 16.76 24.12
N LEU A 47 38.94 17.28 24.93
CA LEU A 47 37.89 16.45 25.55
C LEU A 47 36.98 15.79 24.51
N ALA A 48 36.69 16.46 23.39
CA ALA A 48 35.93 15.88 22.29
C ALA A 48 36.62 14.65 21.70
N ARG A 49 37.94 14.71 21.48
CA ARG A 49 38.73 13.58 20.98
C ARG A 49 38.86 12.44 21.98
N GLU A 50 38.84 12.75 23.27
CA GLU A 50 38.88 11.73 24.30
C GLU A 50 37.60 10.87 24.34
N VAL A 51 36.47 11.35 23.76
CA VAL A 51 35.20 10.59 23.71
C VAL A 51 35.40 9.22 23.07
N GLY A 52 36.07 9.17 21.92
CA GLY A 52 36.36 7.93 21.22
C GLY A 52 36.85 8.15 19.79
N ASP A 53 37.07 7.06 19.07
CA ASP A 53 37.65 7.03 17.72
C ASP A 53 36.73 6.33 16.69
N THR A 54 35.46 6.06 17.06
CA THR A 54 34.47 5.45 16.16
C THR A 54 33.58 6.50 15.50
N LEU A 55 32.92 6.12 14.40
CA LEU A 55 31.97 6.99 13.71
C LEU A 55 30.86 7.50 14.64
N LEU A 56 30.36 6.63 15.52
CA LEU A 56 29.32 6.97 16.50
C LEU A 56 29.81 8.03 17.50
N ASP A 57 31.06 7.94 17.94
CA ASP A 57 31.66 8.92 18.86
C ASP A 57 31.74 10.30 18.22
N TYR A 58 32.13 10.36 16.94
CA TYR A 58 32.15 11.61 16.18
C TYR A 58 30.74 12.19 16.04
N GLU A 59 29.74 11.34 15.78
CA GLU A 59 28.33 11.76 15.68
C GLU A 59 27.80 12.30 17.02
N LEU A 60 28.16 11.70 18.15
CA LEU A 60 27.79 12.20 19.48
C LEU A 60 28.35 13.61 19.73
N VAL A 61 29.64 13.83 19.43
CA VAL A 61 30.32 15.11 19.60
C VAL A 61 29.73 16.18 18.66
N VAL A 62 29.64 15.89 17.36
CA VAL A 62 29.09 16.79 16.34
C VAL A 62 27.63 17.11 16.65
N GLY A 63 26.83 16.11 17.02
CA GLY A 63 25.44 16.29 17.41
C GLY A 63 25.27 17.16 18.66
N ALA A 64 26.16 17.06 19.65
CA ALA A 64 26.16 17.94 20.82
C ALA A 64 26.43 19.40 20.43
N LEU A 65 27.44 19.62 19.58
CA LEU A 65 27.81 20.95 19.08
C LEU A 65 26.65 21.56 18.30
N PHE A 66 26.07 20.84 17.35
CA PHE A 66 24.93 21.33 16.57
C PHE A 66 23.70 21.60 17.45
N ARG A 67 23.38 20.73 18.42
CA ARG A 67 22.29 21.01 19.36
C ARG A 67 22.47 22.35 20.10
N HIS A 68 23.70 22.64 20.54
CA HIS A 68 24.00 23.91 21.20
C HIS A 68 24.01 25.09 20.23
N ILE A 69 24.51 24.91 19.00
CA ILE A 69 24.46 25.92 17.95
C ILE A 69 23.01 26.31 17.60
N LYS A 70 22.10 25.33 17.52
CA LYS A 70 20.67 25.56 17.21
C LYS A 70 19.93 26.30 18.34
N THR A 71 20.46 26.30 19.57
CA THR A 71 19.76 26.82 20.77
C THR A 71 20.45 28.01 21.44
N TRP A 72 21.74 28.21 21.24
CA TRP A 72 22.51 29.31 21.82
C TRP A 72 22.73 30.43 20.81
N THR A 73 22.98 31.64 21.31
CA THR A 73 23.26 32.83 20.50
C THR A 73 24.50 33.58 21.00
N GLY A 74 25.03 34.48 20.18
CA GLY A 74 26.17 35.34 20.52
C GLY A 74 27.49 34.58 20.73
N GLN A 75 28.31 35.07 21.67
CA GLN A 75 29.66 34.52 21.93
C GLN A 75 29.66 33.03 22.30
N LYS A 76 28.62 32.54 22.98
CA LYS A 76 28.50 31.12 23.34
C LYS A 76 28.33 30.24 22.11
N GLN A 77 27.49 30.67 21.17
CA GLN A 77 27.28 29.97 19.91
C GLN A 77 28.56 29.97 19.07
N LEU A 78 29.22 31.13 18.96
CA LEU A 78 30.50 31.26 18.24
C LEU A 78 31.59 30.34 18.82
N ALA A 79 31.61 30.12 20.14
CA ALA A 79 32.55 29.19 20.74
C ALA A 79 32.31 27.73 20.28
N CYS A 80 31.05 27.30 20.16
CA CYS A 80 30.71 25.98 19.60
C CYS A 80 31.19 25.84 18.15
N TRP A 81 31.01 26.89 17.35
CA TRP A 81 31.49 26.93 15.97
C TRP A 81 33.02 26.82 15.88
N TYR A 82 33.77 27.53 16.72
CA TYR A 82 35.23 27.40 16.72
C TYR A 82 35.73 26.04 17.22
N ILE A 83 35.01 25.37 18.11
CA ILE A 83 35.36 24.01 18.53
C ILE A 83 35.14 23.05 17.36
N LEU A 84 34.00 23.16 16.66
CA LEU A 84 33.72 22.37 15.47
C LEU A 84 34.80 22.60 14.39
N ASP A 85 35.13 23.86 14.13
CA ASP A 85 36.16 24.27 13.17
C ASP A 85 37.53 23.68 13.50
N LYS A 86 37.96 23.74 14.77
CA LYS A 86 39.23 23.13 15.21
C LYS A 86 39.25 21.61 15.01
N LEU A 87 38.16 20.92 15.32
CA LEU A 87 38.03 19.48 15.12
C LEU A 87 38.09 19.11 13.64
N CYS A 88 37.35 19.84 12.79
CA CYS A 88 37.31 19.55 11.35
C CYS A 88 38.62 19.86 10.62
N LYS A 89 39.46 20.77 11.13
CA LYS A 89 40.78 21.06 10.57
C LYS A 89 41.81 19.98 10.86
N GLU A 90 41.88 19.57 12.11
CA GLU A 90 42.91 18.66 12.60
C GLU A 90 42.57 17.21 12.21
N ASP A 91 41.28 16.87 12.16
CA ASP A 91 40.76 15.50 11.92
C ASP A 91 39.65 15.53 10.84
N ARG A 92 40.04 15.96 9.62
CA ARG A 92 39.10 16.20 8.50
C ARG A 92 38.35 14.94 8.05
N ASP A 93 39.03 13.80 8.02
CA ASP A 93 38.51 12.48 7.65
C ASP A 93 37.50 11.93 8.68
N LYS A 94 37.51 12.48 9.90
CA LYS A 94 36.65 12.06 11.01
C LYS A 94 35.53 13.09 11.24
N TYR A 95 35.81 14.13 12.02
CA TYR A 95 34.84 15.15 12.38
C TYR A 95 34.40 15.97 11.17
N GLY A 96 35.32 16.27 10.24
CA GLY A 96 34.98 16.97 9.01
C GLY A 96 34.01 16.16 8.13
N TYR A 97 34.25 14.86 7.98
CA TYR A 97 33.34 13.97 7.26
C TYR A 97 31.95 13.90 7.93
N THR A 98 31.91 13.68 9.25
CA THR A 98 30.65 13.59 10.01
C THR A 98 29.88 14.90 10.01
N ALA A 99 30.55 16.03 10.26
CA ALA A 99 29.95 17.35 10.22
C ALA A 99 29.48 17.72 8.81
N GLY A 100 30.20 17.28 7.78
CA GLY A 100 29.87 17.52 6.37
C GLY A 100 28.46 17.07 5.97
N LYS A 101 27.91 16.05 6.63
CA LYS A 101 26.53 15.58 6.41
C LYS A 101 25.46 16.61 6.79
N TYR A 102 25.75 17.50 7.74
CA TYR A 102 24.76 18.41 8.36
C TYR A 102 25.15 19.88 8.28
N ILE A 103 26.42 20.18 7.97
CA ILE A 103 26.97 21.54 8.04
C ILE A 103 26.22 22.51 7.13
N LEU A 104 25.70 22.05 6.00
CA LEU A 104 24.94 22.88 5.07
C LEU A 104 23.60 23.32 5.68
N GLU A 105 22.82 22.38 6.22
CA GLU A 105 21.54 22.66 6.89
C GLU A 105 21.75 23.59 8.09
N VAL A 106 22.66 23.20 9.00
CA VAL A 106 22.85 23.97 10.24
C VAL A 106 23.54 25.32 9.97
N GLY A 107 24.50 25.36 9.05
CA GLY A 107 25.23 26.57 8.72
C GLY A 107 24.38 27.60 7.99
N ARG A 108 23.49 27.17 7.09
CA ARG A 108 22.56 28.06 6.36
C ARG A 108 21.65 28.81 7.33
N ASP A 109 21.09 28.12 8.31
CA ASP A 109 20.03 28.66 9.16
C ASP A 109 20.54 29.31 10.45
N HIS A 110 21.68 28.84 10.98
CA HIS A 110 22.13 29.21 12.33
C HIS A 110 23.43 30.03 12.38
N ILE A 111 24.03 30.42 11.26
CA ILE A 111 25.12 31.41 11.24
C ILE A 111 24.49 32.82 11.16
N PRO A 112 24.59 33.66 12.22
CA PRO A 112 23.96 34.98 12.26
C PRO A 112 24.83 36.04 11.56
N TYR A 113 24.78 36.08 10.22
CA TYR A 113 25.49 37.09 9.43
C TYR A 113 24.97 38.52 9.66
N GLU A 114 23.75 38.66 10.14
CA GLU A 114 23.08 39.91 10.49
C GLU A 114 23.60 40.55 11.79
N ASP A 115 24.33 39.81 12.63
CA ASP A 115 24.90 40.35 13.86
C ASP A 115 26.11 41.23 13.53
N ALA A 116 25.95 42.56 13.65
CA ALA A 116 26.98 43.54 13.31
C ALA A 116 28.32 43.33 14.06
N ASP A 117 28.28 42.81 15.29
CA ASP A 117 29.47 42.63 16.13
C ASP A 117 30.20 41.31 15.83
N LEU A 118 29.47 40.29 15.35
CA LEU A 118 29.99 38.94 15.14
C LEU A 118 30.13 38.53 13.67
N ALA A 119 29.48 39.23 12.73
CA ALA A 119 29.46 38.88 11.31
C ALA A 119 30.85 38.60 10.75
N GLY A 120 31.80 39.52 10.95
CA GLY A 120 33.19 39.35 10.47
C GLY A 120 33.91 38.13 11.04
N LYS A 121 33.53 37.66 12.25
CA LYS A 121 34.09 36.43 12.85
C LYS A 121 33.52 35.17 12.21
N TYR A 122 32.23 35.19 11.86
CA TYR A 122 31.58 34.09 11.14
C TYR A 122 32.03 34.04 9.67
N GLU A 123 32.27 35.18 9.04
CA GLU A 123 32.84 35.23 7.69
C GLU A 123 34.22 34.59 7.64
N SER A 124 35.12 34.97 8.56
CA SER A 124 36.45 34.36 8.66
C SER A 124 36.40 32.85 8.96
N LEU A 125 35.39 32.40 9.73
CA LEU A 125 35.14 30.97 9.97
C LEU A 125 34.81 30.24 8.66
N VAL A 126 33.91 30.80 7.84
CA VAL A 126 33.46 30.19 6.58
C VAL A 126 34.51 30.28 5.48
N GLU A 127 35.30 31.36 5.40
CA GLU A 127 36.47 31.44 4.52
C GLU A 127 37.45 30.29 4.79
N HIS A 128 37.67 29.98 6.06
CA HIS A 128 38.55 28.87 6.43
C HIS A 128 38.00 27.51 5.95
N TRP A 129 36.68 27.37 5.86
CA TRP A 129 36.03 26.13 5.46
C TRP A 129 36.18 25.81 3.97
N GLU A 130 36.60 26.75 3.13
CA GLU A 130 36.93 26.51 1.71
C GLU A 130 37.94 25.37 1.52
N ASN A 131 38.84 25.15 2.49
CA ASN A 131 39.83 24.08 2.46
C ASN A 131 39.42 22.83 3.25
N VAL A 132 38.28 22.86 3.94
CA VAL A 132 37.81 21.78 4.84
C VAL A 132 36.65 21.02 4.22
N PHE A 133 35.62 21.74 3.77
CA PHE A 133 34.43 21.14 3.17
C PHE A 133 34.46 21.23 1.63
N PRO A 134 33.64 20.43 0.93
CA PRO A 134 33.52 20.54 -0.52
C PRO A 134 33.09 21.94 -0.95
N ARG A 135 33.60 22.42 -2.08
CA ARG A 135 33.35 23.78 -2.58
C ARG A 135 31.86 24.13 -2.68
N HIS A 136 31.01 23.20 -3.12
CA HIS A 136 29.57 23.42 -3.23
C HIS A 136 28.88 23.70 -1.88
N VAL A 137 29.40 23.14 -0.77
CA VAL A 137 28.89 23.39 0.58
C VAL A 137 29.20 24.82 0.99
N VAL A 138 30.45 25.26 0.77
CA VAL A 138 30.89 26.60 1.16
C VAL A 138 30.26 27.67 0.28
N ASP A 139 30.15 27.44 -1.03
CA ASP A 139 29.44 28.32 -1.96
C ASP A 139 27.98 28.50 -1.54
N ALA A 140 27.31 27.44 -1.09
CA ALA A 140 25.93 27.51 -0.60
C ALA A 140 25.79 28.29 0.72
N LEU A 141 26.77 28.22 1.63
CA LEU A 141 26.81 29.07 2.83
C LEU A 141 26.98 30.56 2.48
N TRP A 142 27.79 30.87 1.46
CA TRP A 142 27.92 32.24 0.98
C TRP A 142 26.66 32.76 0.28
N ILE A 143 25.94 31.90 -0.44
CA ILE A 143 24.62 32.24 -0.99
C ILE A 143 23.65 32.52 0.16
N ALA A 144 23.62 31.66 1.18
CA ALA A 144 22.79 31.86 2.38
C ALA A 144 23.06 33.20 3.06
N LYS A 145 24.33 33.62 3.20
CA LYS A 145 24.68 34.96 3.71
C LYS A 145 23.98 36.06 2.91
N LYS A 146 24.05 36.00 1.57
CA LYS A 146 23.43 37.02 0.70
C LYS A 146 21.92 37.03 0.88
N GLU A 147 21.29 35.86 0.90
CA GLU A 147 19.84 35.71 1.14
C GLU A 147 19.43 36.32 2.49
N ARG A 148 20.17 36.04 3.56
CA ARG A 148 19.88 36.54 4.90
C ARG A 148 20.05 38.06 5.03
N LEU A 149 21.13 38.63 4.49
CA LEU A 149 21.33 40.08 4.50
C LEU A 149 20.28 40.78 3.63
N TRP A 150 19.96 40.22 2.46
CA TRP A 150 18.89 40.73 1.61
C TRP A 150 17.54 40.71 2.33
N ALA A 151 17.24 39.65 3.09
CA ALA A 151 16.02 39.55 3.87
C ALA A 151 15.90 40.58 5.00
N VAL A 152 17.03 40.97 5.60
CA VAL A 152 17.09 42.07 6.58
C VAL A 152 16.83 43.42 5.92
N ASP A 153 17.36 43.63 4.71
CA ASP A 153 17.18 44.88 3.95
C ASP A 153 15.78 45.01 3.34
N HIS A 154 15.11 43.88 3.03
CA HIS A 154 13.81 43.83 2.35
C HIS A 154 12.74 43.06 3.16
N PRO A 155 12.41 43.50 4.39
CA PRO A 155 11.50 42.75 5.27
C PRO A 155 10.07 42.66 4.72
N THR A 156 9.67 43.62 3.89
CA THR A 156 8.34 43.66 3.25
C THR A 156 8.23 42.65 2.11
N GLU A 157 9.27 42.54 1.27
CA GLU A 157 9.33 41.57 0.17
C GLU A 157 9.41 40.14 0.70
N VAL A 158 10.22 39.89 1.73
CA VAL A 158 10.27 38.58 2.41
C VAL A 158 8.90 38.19 2.95
N LYS A 159 8.19 39.12 3.58
CA LYS A 159 6.84 38.85 4.09
C LYS A 159 5.85 38.56 2.96
N GLN A 160 5.94 39.27 1.83
CA GLN A 160 5.13 39.00 0.65
C GLN A 160 5.46 37.64 0.03
N GLN A 161 6.74 37.27 -0.02
CA GLN A 161 7.17 35.97 -0.51
C GLN A 161 6.67 34.84 0.40
N GLN A 162 6.77 35.00 1.71
CA GLN A 162 6.20 34.05 2.67
C GLN A 162 4.69 33.92 2.50
N GLN A 163 3.97 35.04 2.32
CA GLN A 163 2.53 35.00 2.04
C GLN A 163 2.22 34.32 0.71
N ALA A 164 3.00 34.57 -0.34
CA ALA A 164 2.82 33.93 -1.64
C ALA A 164 3.14 32.42 -1.61
N GLU A 165 4.18 32.02 -0.87
CA GLU A 165 4.54 30.62 -0.63
C GLU A 165 3.47 29.93 0.23
N GLU A 166 2.94 30.58 1.26
CA GLU A 166 1.80 30.11 2.04
C GLU A 166 0.53 29.99 1.17
N GLU A 167 0.27 30.92 0.25
CA GLU A 167 -0.84 30.87 -0.71
C GLU A 167 -0.65 29.78 -1.78
N GLU A 168 0.59 29.53 -2.21
CA GLU A 168 0.95 28.44 -3.11
C GLU A 168 0.80 27.09 -2.42
N TRP A 169 1.35 26.92 -1.21
CA TRP A 169 1.11 25.75 -0.37
C TRP A 169 -0.35 25.56 -0.04
N ALA A 170 -1.13 26.61 0.21
CA ALA A 170 -2.57 26.48 0.43
C ALA A 170 -3.28 25.97 -0.83
N ARG A 171 -2.88 26.39 -2.04
CA ARG A 171 -3.40 25.86 -3.31
C ARG A 171 -2.94 24.43 -3.57
N GLU A 172 -1.68 24.10 -3.31
CA GLU A 172 -1.17 22.73 -3.41
C GLU A 172 -1.83 21.82 -2.38
N GLU A 173 -2.08 22.32 -1.16
CA GLU A 173 -2.82 21.61 -0.13
C GLU A 173 -4.27 21.41 -0.55
N GLU A 174 -4.93 22.41 -1.16
CA GLU A 174 -6.27 22.26 -1.75
C GLU A 174 -6.27 21.22 -2.89
N VAL A 175 -5.28 21.26 -3.78
CA VAL A 175 -5.12 20.28 -4.88
C VAL A 175 -4.78 18.89 -4.36
N MET A 176 -3.93 18.74 -3.34
CA MET A 176 -3.64 17.46 -2.68
C MET A 176 -4.84 16.99 -1.85
N GLN A 177 -5.61 17.88 -1.26
CA GLN A 177 -6.89 17.53 -0.64
C GLN A 177 -7.83 16.92 -1.68
N ASP A 178 -7.81 17.41 -2.93
CA ASP A 178 -8.52 16.82 -4.07
C ASP A 178 -7.86 15.52 -4.61
N GLU A 179 -6.54 15.46 -4.74
CA GLU A 179 -5.77 14.34 -5.32
C GLU A 179 -5.54 13.18 -4.33
N ASP A 180 -5.05 13.46 -3.13
CA ASP A 180 -4.81 12.46 -2.08
C ASP A 180 -6.04 12.21 -1.19
N GLY A 181 -7.15 12.92 -1.43
CA GLY A 181 -8.42 12.71 -0.75
C GLY A 181 -8.34 12.79 0.78
N LEU A 182 -7.23 13.30 1.34
CA LEU A 182 -6.80 12.90 2.68
C LEU A 182 -7.65 13.49 3.81
N ASN A 183 -8.26 14.66 3.55
CA ASN A 183 -8.97 15.45 4.56
C ASN A 183 -10.48 15.47 4.37
N ASP A 184 -11.00 14.96 3.25
CA ASP A 184 -12.44 14.77 3.02
C ASP A 184 -12.88 13.31 3.14
N PHE A 185 -12.00 12.44 3.69
CA PHE A 185 -12.35 11.10 4.14
C PHE A 185 -13.40 11.14 5.24
N GLY A 186 -14.67 11.32 4.86
CA GLY A 186 -15.72 10.58 5.52
C GLY A 186 -15.27 9.12 5.47
N GLN A 187 -14.87 8.56 6.62
CA GLN A 187 -14.73 7.12 6.76
C GLN A 187 -15.93 6.49 6.04
N PRO A 188 -15.71 5.46 5.20
CA PRO A 188 -16.85 4.80 4.58
C PRO A 188 -17.82 4.40 5.69
N CYS A 189 -19.11 4.51 5.41
CA CYS A 189 -20.12 4.12 6.39
C CYS A 189 -19.84 2.68 6.82
N ILE A 190 -19.47 2.47 8.09
CA ILE A 190 -19.19 1.12 8.58
C ILE A 190 -20.45 0.25 8.46
N ASP A 191 -21.62 0.84 8.70
CA ASP A 191 -22.89 0.13 8.52
C ASP A 191 -23.10 -0.28 7.07
N TYR A 192 -22.68 0.52 6.07
CA TYR A 192 -22.77 0.13 4.67
C TYR A 192 -21.79 -1.00 4.34
N LEU A 193 -20.54 -0.87 4.80
CA LEU A 193 -19.54 -1.92 4.63
C LEU A 193 -19.93 -3.22 5.34
N GLN A 194 -20.76 -3.17 6.38
CA GLN A 194 -21.32 -4.33 7.07
C GLN A 194 -22.68 -4.79 6.50
N GLY A 195 -23.26 -4.07 5.53
CA GLY A 195 -24.54 -4.41 4.90
C GLY A 195 -25.77 -4.09 5.77
N HIS A 196 -25.67 -3.11 6.65
CA HIS A 196 -26.71 -2.69 7.63
C HIS A 196 -27.12 -1.22 7.50
N CYS A 197 -26.56 -0.46 6.55
CA CYS A 197 -26.91 0.95 6.39
C CYS A 197 -28.35 1.13 5.89
N SER A 198 -29.16 1.88 6.64
CA SER A 198 -30.56 2.18 6.28
C SER A 198 -30.73 3.48 5.50
N TRP A 199 -29.68 4.31 5.38
CA TRP A 199 -29.76 5.62 4.74
C TRP A 199 -29.56 5.60 3.22
N GLY A 200 -29.00 4.53 2.64
CA GLY A 200 -28.75 4.45 1.19
C GLY A 200 -27.98 5.67 0.67
N ASP A 201 -28.45 6.25 -0.45
CA ASP A 201 -27.85 7.45 -1.08
C ASP A 201 -27.91 8.72 -0.20
N SER A 202 -28.78 8.74 0.82
CA SER A 202 -28.89 9.86 1.76
C SER A 202 -27.94 9.76 2.96
N CYS A 203 -27.06 8.75 2.99
CA CYS A 203 -26.11 8.58 4.08
C CYS A 203 -25.15 9.77 4.17
N ARG A 204 -24.91 10.23 5.40
CA ARG A 204 -23.92 11.29 5.66
C ARG A 204 -22.49 10.82 5.37
N LEU A 205 -22.23 9.53 5.53
CA LEU A 205 -20.93 8.89 5.30
C LEU A 205 -20.86 8.33 3.86
N TYR A 206 -19.65 8.10 3.36
CA TYR A 206 -19.46 7.60 2.00
C TYR A 206 -19.82 6.12 1.86
N HIS A 207 -20.50 5.75 0.78
CA HIS A 207 -20.75 4.36 0.39
C HIS A 207 -19.86 4.00 -0.81
N PRO A 208 -18.75 3.27 -0.64
CA PRO A 208 -17.95 2.81 -1.76
C PRO A 208 -18.75 1.87 -2.68
N PRO A 209 -18.89 2.15 -3.98
CA PRO A 209 -19.63 1.29 -4.90
C PRO A 209 -19.14 -0.16 -4.88
N GLY A 210 -20.04 -1.13 -4.73
CA GLY A 210 -19.73 -2.57 -4.78
C GLY A 210 -19.08 -3.15 -3.52
N GLU A 211 -18.86 -2.34 -2.47
CA GLU A 211 -18.25 -2.79 -1.21
C GLU A 211 -19.29 -3.00 -0.07
N GLU A 212 -20.58 -3.01 -0.37
CA GLU A 212 -21.63 -3.31 0.61
C GLU A 212 -21.43 -4.71 1.23
N GLY A 213 -21.46 -4.81 2.55
CA GLY A 213 -21.25 -6.08 3.26
C GLY A 213 -19.85 -6.68 3.13
N SER A 214 -18.87 -5.93 2.60
CA SER A 214 -17.49 -6.41 2.43
C SER A 214 -16.71 -6.59 3.75
N LEU A 215 -17.18 -5.98 4.85
CA LEU A 215 -16.60 -6.11 6.20
C LEU A 215 -17.48 -6.97 7.12
N PRO A 216 -16.90 -7.93 7.86
CA PRO A 216 -17.56 -8.65 8.94
C PRO A 216 -18.08 -7.74 10.05
N ALA A 217 -19.12 -8.20 10.75
CA ALA A 217 -19.75 -7.47 11.85
C ALA A 217 -18.80 -7.21 13.04
N GLU A 218 -17.73 -8.01 13.21
CA GLU A 218 -16.73 -7.83 14.26
C GLU A 218 -15.75 -6.69 13.99
N CYS A 219 -15.73 -6.15 12.77
CA CYS A 219 -14.84 -5.05 12.40
C CYS A 219 -15.22 -3.77 13.14
N ARG A 220 -14.20 -3.01 13.56
CA ARG A 220 -14.40 -1.74 14.27
C ARG A 220 -14.34 -0.57 13.29
N MET A 221 -14.84 0.58 13.75
CA MET A 221 -14.76 1.84 13.01
C MET A 221 -13.33 2.10 12.52
N GLY A 222 -13.16 2.22 11.20
CA GLY A 222 -11.89 2.52 10.55
C GLY A 222 -11.03 1.30 10.16
N ASP A 223 -11.38 0.08 10.59
CA ASP A 223 -10.80 -1.14 10.04
C ASP A 223 -11.11 -1.21 8.53
N TRP A 224 -10.21 -1.78 7.75
CA TRP A 224 -10.29 -1.71 6.28
C TRP A 224 -9.89 -3.02 5.62
N LYS A 225 -10.60 -3.39 4.55
CA LYS A 225 -10.27 -4.54 3.72
C LYS A 225 -9.28 -4.12 2.65
N CYS A 226 -8.19 -4.87 2.48
CA CYS A 226 -7.27 -4.61 1.38
C CYS A 226 -7.93 -4.94 0.04
N SER A 227 -7.93 -3.97 -0.89
CA SER A 227 -8.49 -4.13 -2.24
C SER A 227 -7.74 -5.17 -3.08
N ALA A 228 -6.48 -5.46 -2.76
CA ALA A 228 -5.66 -6.40 -3.53
C ALA A 228 -5.71 -7.83 -3.00
N CYS A 229 -5.57 -8.03 -1.69
CA CYS A 229 -5.47 -9.38 -1.11
C CYS A 229 -6.65 -9.74 -0.20
N GLY A 230 -7.64 -8.86 -0.03
CA GLY A 230 -8.85 -9.11 0.76
C GLY A 230 -8.66 -9.19 2.27
N VAL A 231 -7.43 -9.07 2.79
CA VAL A 231 -7.14 -9.14 4.23
C VAL A 231 -7.68 -7.90 4.94
N ILE A 232 -8.36 -8.12 6.06
CA ILE A 232 -8.86 -7.05 6.94
C ILE A 232 -7.71 -6.55 7.83
N ASN A 233 -7.46 -5.25 7.76
CA ASN A 233 -6.42 -4.55 8.49
C ASN A 233 -7.03 -3.66 9.58
N ARG A 234 -6.32 -3.56 10.71
CA ARG A 234 -6.68 -2.67 11.82
C ARG A 234 -6.62 -1.21 11.37
N HIS A 235 -7.49 -0.37 11.92
CA HIS A 235 -7.62 1.04 11.52
C HIS A 235 -6.30 1.85 11.46
N PHE A 236 -5.33 1.55 12.32
CA PHE A 236 -4.06 2.29 12.45
C PHE A 236 -3.01 1.88 11.43
N ARG A 237 -3.22 0.76 10.72
CA ARG A 237 -2.28 0.29 9.71
C ARG A 237 -2.47 1.10 8.43
N ARG A 238 -1.42 1.82 8.02
CA ARG A 238 -1.35 2.51 6.73
C ARG A 238 -1.12 1.56 5.56
N ARG A 239 -0.48 0.42 5.82
CA ARG A 239 -0.16 -0.64 4.84
C ARG A 239 -0.79 -1.95 5.24
N CYS A 240 -1.17 -2.75 4.25
CA CYS A 240 -1.74 -4.08 4.47
C CYS A 240 -0.70 -4.98 5.14
N SER A 241 -1.15 -5.76 6.13
CA SER A 241 -0.34 -6.76 6.84
C SER A 241 0.23 -7.86 5.95
N ASN A 242 -0.37 -8.09 4.77
CA ASN A 242 -0.04 -9.21 3.90
C ASN A 242 0.68 -8.78 2.61
N CYS A 243 0.14 -7.80 1.87
CA CYS A 243 0.70 -7.38 0.57
C CYS A 243 1.39 -6.00 0.59
N VAL A 244 1.49 -5.35 1.75
CA VAL A 244 2.15 -4.04 1.95
C VAL A 244 1.51 -2.86 1.18
N ARG A 245 0.47 -3.12 0.37
CA ARG A 245 -0.31 -2.05 -0.29
C ARG A 245 -0.95 -1.12 0.72
N GLU A 246 -1.06 0.14 0.34
CA GLU A 246 -1.57 1.18 1.22
C GLU A 246 -3.09 1.04 1.44
N LYS A 247 -3.55 1.60 2.55
CA LYS A 247 -4.96 1.67 2.92
C LYS A 247 -5.75 2.36 1.79
N PRO A 248 -6.84 1.76 1.29
CA PRO A 248 -7.71 2.40 0.31
C PRO A 248 -8.17 3.77 0.81
N GLN A 249 -8.00 4.76 -0.03
CA GLN A 249 -8.47 6.11 0.18
C GLN A 249 -9.88 6.24 -0.40
N TYR A 250 -10.87 6.51 0.44
CA TYR A 250 -12.28 6.56 0.05
C TYR A 250 -12.70 8.00 -0.30
N LYS A 251 -12.75 8.36 -1.59
CA LYS A 251 -13.20 9.69 -2.03
C LYS A 251 -14.72 9.78 -2.11
N LYS A 252 -15.34 10.79 -1.48
CA LYS A 252 -16.81 10.97 -1.46
C LYS A 252 -17.46 11.32 -2.82
N GLY A 253 -16.69 11.35 -3.91
CA GLY A 253 -17.17 11.67 -5.25
C GLY A 253 -16.51 10.86 -6.37
N ARG A 254 -15.96 9.66 -6.09
CA ARG A 254 -15.36 8.84 -7.16
C ARG A 254 -16.42 8.51 -8.21
N VAL A 255 -16.23 9.00 -9.43
CA VAL A 255 -17.00 8.56 -10.59
C VAL A 255 -16.74 7.07 -10.76
N PRO A 256 -17.76 6.20 -10.74
CA PRO A 256 -17.56 4.77 -10.93
C PRO A 256 -16.85 4.53 -12.26
N SER A 257 -15.73 3.82 -12.22
CA SER A 257 -15.03 3.38 -13.42
C SER A 257 -15.93 2.43 -14.24
N ALA A 258 -15.55 2.16 -15.49
CA ALA A 258 -16.29 1.20 -16.31
C ALA A 258 -16.34 -0.19 -15.65
N GLU A 259 -15.26 -0.59 -14.98
CA GLU A 259 -15.18 -1.83 -14.20
C GLU A 259 -16.07 -1.78 -12.95
N ASP A 260 -16.07 -0.67 -12.20
CA ASP A 260 -16.95 -0.52 -11.02
C ASP A 260 -18.43 -0.63 -11.44
N LYS A 261 -18.80 -0.04 -12.58
CA LYS A 261 -20.15 -0.17 -13.15
C LYS A 261 -20.46 -1.61 -13.50
N LEU A 262 -19.54 -2.35 -14.12
CA LEU A 262 -19.71 -3.77 -14.42
C LEU A 262 -19.88 -4.61 -13.15
N LEU A 263 -19.09 -4.36 -12.11
CA LEU A 263 -19.18 -5.06 -10.83
C LEU A 263 -20.44 -4.71 -10.01
N CYS A 264 -20.96 -3.49 -10.18
CA CYS A 264 -22.21 -3.05 -9.53
C CYS A 264 -23.46 -3.39 -10.34
N THR A 265 -23.33 -3.75 -11.62
CA THR A 265 -24.47 -4.16 -12.44
C THR A 265 -24.78 -5.63 -12.12
N PRO A 266 -26.01 -5.97 -11.69
CA PRO A 266 -26.36 -7.36 -11.44
C PRO A 266 -26.15 -8.20 -12.70
N ASP A 267 -25.58 -9.40 -12.53
CA ASP A 267 -25.33 -10.34 -13.62
C ASP A 267 -26.65 -10.58 -14.40
N PRO A 268 -26.65 -10.47 -15.75
CA PRO A 268 -27.82 -10.78 -16.56
C PRO A 268 -28.43 -12.16 -16.29
N ALA A 269 -27.62 -13.17 -15.97
CA ALA A 269 -28.08 -14.51 -15.62
C ALA A 269 -28.81 -14.53 -14.26
N VAL A 270 -28.28 -13.81 -13.27
CA VAL A 270 -28.94 -13.62 -11.97
C VAL A 270 -30.24 -12.84 -12.15
N THR A 271 -30.23 -11.82 -13.01
CA THR A 271 -31.42 -11.03 -13.34
C THR A 271 -32.49 -11.88 -14.04
N ALA A 272 -32.08 -12.74 -14.97
CA ALA A 272 -32.97 -13.70 -15.65
C ALA A 272 -33.55 -14.72 -14.67
N ALA A 273 -32.75 -15.23 -13.72
CA ALA A 273 -33.22 -16.10 -12.65
C ALA A 273 -34.25 -15.38 -11.76
N PHE A 274 -34.02 -14.12 -11.39
CA PHE A 274 -35.01 -13.33 -10.65
C PHE A 274 -36.30 -13.11 -11.43
N HIS A 275 -36.23 -12.85 -12.75
CA HIS A 275 -37.40 -12.78 -13.62
C HIS A 275 -38.18 -14.09 -13.65
N GLN A 276 -37.49 -15.21 -13.78
CA GLN A 276 -38.11 -16.53 -13.79
C GLN A 276 -38.76 -16.85 -12.43
N GLN A 277 -38.14 -16.40 -11.33
CA GLN A 277 -38.57 -16.66 -9.96
C GLN A 277 -39.76 -15.77 -9.52
N PHE A 278 -39.69 -14.46 -9.75
CA PHE A 278 -40.68 -13.49 -9.27
C PHE A 278 -41.69 -13.06 -10.36
N GLY A 279 -41.37 -13.31 -11.63
CA GLY A 279 -42.14 -12.81 -12.77
C GLY A 279 -41.87 -11.34 -13.10
N TYR A 280 -40.87 -10.72 -12.46
CA TYR A 280 -40.42 -9.32 -12.68
C TYR A 280 -39.02 -9.11 -12.07
N ASN A 281 -38.30 -8.05 -12.46
CA ASN A 281 -37.05 -7.68 -11.79
C ASN A 281 -37.33 -6.89 -10.51
N PRO A 282 -36.98 -7.38 -9.31
CA PRO A 282 -37.12 -6.60 -8.08
C PRO A 282 -36.21 -5.35 -8.06
N TYR A 283 -35.12 -5.33 -8.83
CA TYR A 283 -34.22 -4.18 -8.95
C TYR A 283 -34.72 -3.10 -9.93
N MET A 284 -35.80 -3.36 -10.69
CA MET A 284 -36.44 -2.36 -11.55
C MET A 284 -37.75 -1.91 -10.92
N PRO A 285 -37.81 -0.73 -10.26
CA PRO A 285 -39.01 -0.27 -9.57
C PRO A 285 -40.25 -0.22 -10.46
N ALA A 286 -40.08 0.10 -11.75
CA ALA A 286 -41.18 0.16 -12.71
C ALA A 286 -41.83 -1.22 -12.97
N GLU A 287 -41.02 -2.27 -13.09
CA GLU A 287 -41.52 -3.63 -13.31
C GLU A 287 -42.20 -4.17 -12.05
N ALA A 288 -41.61 -3.92 -10.87
CA ALA A 288 -42.22 -4.27 -9.60
C ALA A 288 -43.61 -3.62 -9.44
N VAL A 289 -43.72 -2.32 -9.73
CA VAL A 289 -45.00 -1.60 -9.70
C VAL A 289 -46.00 -2.18 -10.72
N ALA A 290 -45.56 -2.50 -11.94
CA ALA A 290 -46.42 -3.10 -12.96
C ALA A 290 -46.92 -4.50 -12.55
N HIS A 291 -46.04 -5.35 -12.01
CA HIS A 291 -46.38 -6.67 -11.51
C HIS A 291 -47.41 -6.60 -10.37
N PHE A 292 -47.20 -5.72 -9.38
CA PHE A 292 -48.15 -5.57 -8.29
C PHE A 292 -49.47 -4.91 -8.73
N LYS A 293 -49.45 -4.01 -9.71
CA LYS A 293 -50.69 -3.47 -10.30
C LYS A 293 -51.52 -4.58 -10.93
N LEU A 294 -50.91 -5.44 -11.74
CA LEU A 294 -51.57 -6.60 -12.35
C LEU A 294 -52.09 -7.57 -11.27
N ARG A 295 -51.27 -7.88 -10.26
CA ARG A 295 -51.66 -8.80 -9.18
C ARG A 295 -52.80 -8.26 -8.33
N LEU A 296 -52.87 -6.95 -8.14
CA LEU A 296 -53.92 -6.27 -7.38
C LEU A 296 -55.11 -5.85 -8.26
N GLU A 297 -55.05 -6.09 -9.57
CA GLU A 297 -56.13 -5.75 -10.49
C GLU A 297 -57.37 -6.59 -10.18
N GLY A 298 -58.46 -5.93 -9.80
CA GLY A 298 -59.70 -6.58 -9.38
C GLY A 298 -59.70 -7.16 -7.96
N VAL A 299 -58.60 -7.07 -7.21
CA VAL A 299 -58.52 -7.55 -5.82
C VAL A 299 -58.85 -6.39 -4.87
N SER A 300 -59.88 -6.54 -4.05
CA SER A 300 -60.21 -5.53 -3.05
C SER A 300 -59.16 -5.48 -1.93
N ALA A 301 -58.95 -4.29 -1.36
CA ALA A 301 -58.00 -4.12 -0.23
C ALA A 301 -58.38 -4.97 1.01
N GLU A 302 -59.64 -5.39 1.13
CA GLU A 302 -60.09 -6.29 2.19
C GLU A 302 -59.68 -7.74 1.92
N GLU A 303 -59.87 -8.24 0.70
CA GLU A 303 -59.44 -9.58 0.27
C GLU A 303 -57.93 -9.75 0.40
N TYR A 304 -57.17 -8.76 -0.08
CA TYR A 304 -55.72 -8.76 0.06
C TYR A 304 -55.29 -8.83 1.53
N ARG A 305 -55.90 -8.02 2.41
CA ARG A 305 -55.60 -8.06 3.86
C ARG A 305 -55.96 -9.41 4.50
N LYS A 306 -57.08 -10.03 4.11
CA LYS A 306 -57.47 -11.37 4.58
C LYS A 306 -56.47 -12.44 4.13
N GLU A 307 -56.02 -12.42 2.88
CA GLU A 307 -55.00 -13.33 2.36
C GLU A 307 -53.66 -13.14 3.09
N ARG A 308 -53.21 -11.88 3.30
CA ARG A 308 -51.98 -11.58 4.04
C ARG A 308 -52.05 -12.00 5.50
N ALA A 309 -53.18 -11.79 6.18
CA ALA A 309 -53.39 -12.25 7.55
C ALA A 309 -53.38 -13.78 7.66
N ALA A 310 -54.03 -14.47 6.71
CA ALA A 310 -54.00 -15.93 6.61
C ALA A 310 -52.56 -16.45 6.41
N ALA A 311 -51.83 -15.90 5.45
CA ALA A 311 -50.44 -16.26 5.18
C ALA A 311 -49.51 -16.02 6.38
N TYR A 312 -49.63 -14.86 7.06
CA TYR A 312 -48.84 -14.57 8.26
C TYR A 312 -49.10 -15.59 9.36
N ARG A 313 -50.37 -15.94 9.59
CA ARG A 313 -50.76 -16.88 10.64
C ARG A 313 -50.24 -18.29 10.40
N VAL A 314 -50.41 -18.83 9.18
CA VAL A 314 -49.99 -20.22 8.89
C VAL A 314 -48.49 -20.36 8.62
N ARG A 315 -47.85 -19.39 7.97
CA ARG A 315 -46.44 -19.50 7.54
C ARG A 315 -45.47 -18.90 8.56
N ILE A 316 -45.72 -17.67 9.03
CA ILE A 316 -44.79 -16.98 9.94
C ILE A 316 -45.00 -17.45 11.38
N LEU A 317 -46.25 -17.57 11.82
CA LEU A 317 -46.55 -18.07 13.18
C LEU A 317 -46.64 -19.60 13.24
N GLY A 318 -46.53 -20.31 12.11
CA GLY A 318 -46.57 -21.78 12.03
C GLY A 318 -47.89 -22.42 12.50
N LYS A 319 -48.99 -21.67 12.55
CA LYS A 319 -50.26 -22.17 13.08
C LYS A 319 -50.96 -23.08 12.08
N ALA A 320 -51.72 -24.06 12.58
CA ALA A 320 -52.53 -24.91 11.73
C ALA A 320 -53.62 -24.11 10.99
N PRO A 321 -53.86 -24.41 9.70
CA PRO A 321 -54.89 -23.74 8.90
C PRO A 321 -56.29 -24.04 9.44
N THR A 322 -57.15 -23.03 9.44
CA THR A 322 -58.53 -23.11 9.95
C THR A 322 -59.58 -22.81 8.89
N ASN A 323 -59.17 -22.29 7.74
CA ASN A 323 -60.07 -21.96 6.64
C ASN A 323 -59.41 -22.29 5.29
N PRO A 324 -60.20 -22.37 4.19
CA PRO A 324 -59.67 -22.74 2.88
C PRO A 324 -58.63 -21.77 2.31
N VAL A 325 -58.61 -20.51 2.77
CA VAL A 325 -57.61 -19.53 2.36
C VAL A 325 -56.27 -19.84 3.04
N GLU A 326 -56.28 -20.13 4.34
CA GLU A 326 -55.12 -20.55 5.12
C GLU A 326 -54.53 -21.88 4.61
N GLU A 327 -55.38 -22.85 4.24
CA GLU A 327 -54.93 -24.12 3.64
C GLU A 327 -54.19 -23.87 2.32
N ARG A 328 -54.75 -23.00 1.47
CA ARG A 328 -54.14 -22.59 0.20
C ARG A 328 -52.83 -21.85 0.43
N CYS A 329 -52.80 -20.94 1.41
CA CYS A 329 -51.58 -20.25 1.79
C CYS A 329 -50.51 -21.23 2.27
N LYS A 330 -50.85 -22.24 3.08
CA LYS A 330 -49.88 -23.26 3.52
C LYS A 330 -49.35 -24.12 2.37
N ALA A 331 -50.21 -24.47 1.41
CA ALA A 331 -49.85 -25.30 0.27
C ALA A 331 -49.02 -24.57 -0.82
N THR A 332 -49.09 -23.24 -0.88
CA THR A 332 -48.30 -22.48 -1.86
C THR A 332 -46.84 -22.42 -1.42
N LYS A 333 -45.96 -23.13 -2.13
CA LYS A 333 -44.50 -23.09 -1.93
C LYS A 333 -43.97 -21.68 -2.24
N HIS A 334 -43.14 -21.12 -1.36
CA HIS A 334 -42.33 -19.94 -1.62
C HIS A 334 -40.89 -20.15 -1.14
N PHE A 335 -39.95 -19.42 -1.72
CA PHE A 335 -38.51 -19.54 -1.41
C PHE A 335 -38.24 -19.28 0.09
N PRO A 336 -37.31 -20.03 0.73
CA PRO A 336 -36.30 -20.90 0.12
C PRO A 336 -36.70 -22.36 -0.11
N ASP A 337 -37.97 -22.73 0.01
CA ASP A 337 -38.43 -24.12 -0.22
C ASP A 337 -38.54 -24.51 -1.72
N ILE A 338 -38.01 -23.67 -2.63
CA ILE A 338 -37.70 -24.17 -3.97
C ILE A 338 -36.41 -24.95 -3.78
N ASP A 339 -36.53 -26.29 -3.73
CA ASP A 339 -35.41 -27.17 -4.05
C ASP A 339 -34.91 -26.71 -5.42
N MET A 340 -33.90 -25.85 -5.44
CA MET A 340 -32.99 -25.85 -6.58
C MET A 340 -32.38 -27.23 -6.51
N GLU A 341 -32.70 -28.09 -7.47
CA GLU A 341 -32.06 -29.39 -7.56
C GLU A 341 -30.55 -29.15 -7.42
N PRO A 342 -29.86 -29.83 -6.48
CA PRO A 342 -28.43 -29.69 -6.38
C PRO A 342 -27.86 -30.01 -7.75
N ASP A 343 -27.02 -29.10 -8.24
CA ASP A 343 -26.38 -29.21 -9.54
C ASP A 343 -25.87 -30.65 -9.74
N GLU A 344 -26.15 -31.26 -10.89
CA GLU A 344 -25.87 -32.68 -11.19
C GLU A 344 -24.38 -33.05 -10.99
N GLU A 345 -23.53 -32.05 -10.80
CA GLU A 345 -22.09 -32.14 -10.59
C GLU A 345 -21.67 -32.50 -9.15
N TYR A 346 -22.59 -32.54 -8.17
CA TYR A 346 -22.26 -32.85 -6.76
C TYR A 346 -22.97 -34.11 -6.23
N GLU A 347 -22.24 -35.24 -6.15
CA GLU A 347 -22.71 -36.42 -5.41
C GLU A 347 -22.41 -36.30 -3.90
N VAL A 348 -23.45 -36.45 -3.07
CA VAL A 348 -23.37 -36.44 -1.62
C VAL A 348 -22.86 -37.81 -1.13
N GLY A 349 -21.70 -37.84 -0.49
CA GLY A 349 -21.16 -39.06 0.10
C GLY A 349 -22.06 -39.60 1.22
N THR A 350 -21.96 -40.89 1.54
CA THR A 350 -22.80 -41.58 2.55
C THR A 350 -22.72 -40.99 3.95
N ASP A 351 -21.71 -40.17 4.21
CA ASP A 351 -21.47 -39.54 5.51
C ASP A 351 -21.98 -38.07 5.53
N GLY A 352 -22.72 -37.65 4.50
CA GLY A 352 -23.29 -36.30 4.36
C GLY A 352 -22.26 -35.21 4.02
N LEU A 353 -20.98 -35.56 3.90
CA LEU A 353 -19.91 -34.64 3.52
C LEU A 353 -19.69 -34.69 2.01
N VAL A 354 -19.72 -33.51 1.38
CA VAL A 354 -19.37 -33.33 -0.04
C VAL A 354 -17.89 -33.64 -0.22
N ALA A 355 -17.57 -34.88 -0.58
CA ALA A 355 -16.23 -35.25 -0.98
C ALA A 355 -16.04 -34.78 -2.42
N LYS A 356 -15.40 -33.60 -2.58
CA LYS A 356 -15.05 -33.01 -3.87
C LYS A 356 -14.40 -34.10 -4.74
N ARG A 357 -15.10 -34.61 -5.77
CA ARG A 357 -14.45 -35.38 -6.82
C ARG A 357 -13.30 -34.49 -7.29
N GLN A 358 -12.06 -34.93 -7.16
CA GLN A 358 -10.90 -34.25 -7.74
C GLN A 358 -10.92 -34.33 -9.28
N ARG A 359 -12.06 -34.02 -9.91
CA ARG A 359 -12.03 -33.40 -11.23
C ARG A 359 -11.55 -31.98 -10.97
N THR A 360 -10.24 -31.78 -11.03
CA THR A 360 -9.67 -30.46 -11.29
C THR A 360 -10.31 -29.95 -12.57
N GLU A 361 -11.35 -29.12 -12.45
CA GLU A 361 -11.85 -28.31 -13.54
C GLU A 361 -10.67 -27.53 -14.12
N SER A 362 -10.50 -27.62 -15.45
CA SER A 362 -9.46 -26.87 -16.12
C SER A 362 -9.66 -25.40 -15.83
N LEU A 363 -8.61 -24.70 -15.41
CA LEU A 363 -8.68 -23.24 -15.17
C LEU A 363 -8.80 -22.43 -16.48
N VAL A 364 -8.84 -23.13 -17.61
CA VAL A 364 -8.90 -22.59 -18.96
C VAL A 364 -10.29 -22.88 -19.55
N PRO A 365 -10.96 -21.89 -20.16
CA PRO A 365 -12.20 -22.10 -20.89
C PRO A 365 -12.05 -23.20 -21.96
N ALA A 366 -13.07 -24.07 -22.11
CA ALA A 366 -13.00 -25.27 -22.95
C ALA A 366 -12.61 -25.01 -24.43
N ASN A 367 -12.86 -23.80 -24.94
CA ASN A 367 -12.60 -23.41 -26.32
C ASN A 367 -11.34 -22.55 -26.50
N ALA A 368 -10.52 -22.36 -25.46
CA ALA A 368 -9.31 -21.54 -25.57
C ALA A 368 -8.26 -22.25 -26.44
N SER A 369 -7.68 -21.52 -27.40
CA SER A 369 -6.52 -21.99 -28.15
C SER A 369 -5.30 -22.18 -27.24
N PRO A 370 -4.35 -23.09 -27.56
CA PRO A 370 -3.18 -23.33 -26.73
C PRO A 370 -2.37 -22.09 -26.35
N ASN A 371 -2.14 -21.15 -27.28
CA ASN A 371 -1.44 -19.88 -26.99
C ASN A 371 -2.22 -18.98 -26.02
N SER A 372 -3.53 -18.86 -26.19
CA SER A 372 -4.40 -18.09 -25.27
C SER A 372 -4.44 -18.74 -23.89
N ALA A 373 -4.50 -20.07 -23.83
CA ALA A 373 -4.47 -20.84 -22.59
C ALA A 373 -3.15 -20.64 -21.83
N ILE A 374 -2.01 -20.63 -22.53
CA ILE A 374 -0.69 -20.33 -21.94
C ILE A 374 -0.70 -18.94 -21.32
N ALA A 375 -1.17 -17.93 -22.04
CA ALA A 375 -1.20 -16.55 -21.57
C ALA A 375 -2.10 -16.38 -20.34
N LEU A 376 -3.31 -16.96 -20.35
CA LEU A 376 -4.24 -16.93 -19.22
C LEU A 376 -3.64 -17.59 -17.98
N LEU A 377 -3.06 -18.79 -18.12
CA LEU A 377 -2.46 -19.51 -17.01
C LEU A 377 -1.22 -18.80 -16.47
N ALA A 378 -0.37 -18.23 -17.34
CA ALA A 378 0.80 -17.46 -16.92
C ALA A 378 0.38 -16.18 -16.18
N GLN A 379 -0.64 -15.47 -16.65
CA GLN A 379 -1.22 -14.32 -15.95
C GLN A 379 -1.76 -14.70 -14.57
N LEU A 380 -2.47 -15.84 -14.46
CA LEU A 380 -2.95 -16.35 -13.16
C LEU A 380 -1.82 -16.62 -12.17
N VAL A 381 -0.66 -17.12 -12.63
CA VAL A 381 0.53 -17.29 -11.77
C VAL A 381 1.02 -15.93 -11.24
N MET A 382 1.03 -14.90 -12.08
CA MET A 382 1.48 -13.56 -11.67
C MET A 382 0.50 -12.88 -10.70
N GLU A 383 -0.80 -13.06 -10.90
CA GLU A 383 -1.85 -12.44 -10.07
C GLU A 383 -2.01 -13.14 -8.72
N ARG A 384 -2.01 -14.48 -8.71
CA ARG A 384 -2.20 -15.26 -7.47
C ARG A 384 -0.91 -15.45 -6.69
N GLY A 385 0.24 -15.38 -7.35
CA GLY A 385 1.57 -15.61 -6.76
C GLY A 385 1.87 -17.09 -6.51
N ILE A 386 3.16 -17.41 -6.33
CA ILE A 386 3.65 -18.81 -6.27
C ILE A 386 3.17 -19.62 -5.06
N LEU A 387 2.69 -18.95 -4.01
CA LEU A 387 2.22 -19.56 -2.77
C LEU A 387 0.76 -20.03 -2.86
N ASP A 388 0.04 -19.66 -3.92
CA ASP A 388 -1.36 -20.04 -4.07
C ASP A 388 -1.51 -21.57 -4.22
N PRO A 389 -2.49 -22.20 -3.53
CA PRO A 389 -2.66 -23.65 -3.55
C PRO A 389 -3.05 -24.23 -4.92
N THR A 390 -3.51 -23.40 -5.86
CA THR A 390 -3.84 -23.81 -7.24
C THR A 390 -2.64 -23.77 -8.18
N VAL A 391 -1.51 -23.17 -7.79
CA VAL A 391 -0.27 -23.08 -8.60
C VAL A 391 0.22 -24.44 -9.12
N PRO A 392 0.20 -25.54 -8.33
CA PRO A 392 0.56 -26.86 -8.84
C PRO A 392 -0.30 -27.31 -10.03
N GLN A 393 -1.61 -27.00 -10.00
CA GLN A 393 -2.54 -27.27 -11.10
C GLN A 393 -2.23 -26.38 -12.30
N ILE A 394 -2.02 -25.08 -12.07
CA ILE A 394 -1.70 -24.10 -13.12
C ILE A 394 -0.46 -24.54 -13.91
N PHE A 395 0.65 -24.90 -13.22
CA PHE A 395 1.86 -25.39 -13.91
C PHE A 395 1.64 -26.72 -14.65
N GLY A 396 0.79 -27.60 -14.13
CA GLY A 396 0.41 -28.84 -14.82
C GLY A 396 -0.31 -28.57 -16.14
N GLU A 397 -1.29 -27.66 -16.12
CA GLU A 397 -2.03 -27.26 -17.33
C GLU A 397 -1.13 -26.46 -18.29
N LEU A 398 -0.30 -25.55 -17.78
CA LEU A 398 0.66 -24.77 -18.56
C LEU A 398 1.62 -25.70 -19.32
N SER A 399 2.12 -26.75 -18.66
CA SER A 399 2.97 -27.78 -19.29
C SER A 399 2.27 -28.51 -20.45
N ARG A 400 0.97 -28.77 -20.32
CA ARG A 400 0.17 -29.43 -21.36
C ARG A 400 0.01 -28.52 -22.57
N TYR A 401 -0.36 -27.26 -22.35
CA TYR A 401 -0.59 -26.31 -23.44
C TYR A 401 0.71 -25.87 -24.13
N ILE A 402 1.84 -25.77 -23.42
CA ILE A 402 3.16 -25.52 -24.04
C ILE A 402 3.51 -26.62 -25.04
N ARG A 403 3.29 -27.91 -24.69
CA ARG A 403 3.54 -29.02 -25.62
C ARG A 403 2.61 -29.01 -26.82
N GLN A 404 1.36 -28.56 -26.65
CA GLN A 404 0.41 -28.43 -27.75
C GLN A 404 0.80 -27.28 -28.69
N ALA A 405 1.13 -26.11 -28.15
CA ALA A 405 1.58 -24.96 -28.92
C ALA A 405 2.87 -25.26 -29.68
N ALA A 406 3.85 -25.91 -29.03
CA ALA A 406 5.10 -26.29 -29.68
C ALA A 406 4.95 -27.38 -30.78
N GLY A 407 3.80 -28.05 -30.83
CA GLY A 407 3.47 -29.05 -31.86
C GLY A 407 2.78 -28.47 -33.09
N ASP A 408 2.29 -27.22 -33.02
CA ASP A 408 1.51 -26.58 -34.08
C ASP A 408 2.06 -25.17 -34.37
N PRO A 409 2.73 -24.95 -35.52
CA PRO A 409 3.24 -23.63 -35.90
C PRO A 409 2.16 -22.54 -35.97
N ALA A 410 0.88 -22.89 -36.10
CA ALA A 410 -0.21 -21.91 -36.06
C ALA A 410 -0.51 -21.38 -34.65
N MET A 411 0.11 -21.95 -33.62
CA MET A 411 -0.15 -21.65 -32.20
C MET A 411 1.05 -20.97 -31.51
N GLU A 412 1.88 -20.26 -32.28
CA GLU A 412 2.94 -19.41 -31.74
C GLU A 412 2.38 -18.32 -30.80
N LEU A 413 3.17 -17.97 -29.78
CA LEU A 413 2.87 -16.88 -28.86
C LEU A 413 3.20 -15.55 -29.53
N ASN A 414 2.31 -14.56 -29.39
CA ASN A 414 2.69 -13.18 -29.72
C ASN A 414 3.62 -12.59 -28.64
N GLU A 415 4.20 -11.43 -28.93
CA GLU A 415 5.19 -10.75 -28.07
C GLU A 415 4.68 -10.57 -26.62
N THR A 416 3.45 -10.10 -26.44
CA THR A 416 2.85 -9.91 -25.10
C THR A 416 2.64 -11.23 -24.37
N GLN A 417 2.15 -12.26 -25.06
CA GLN A 417 1.95 -13.59 -24.48
C GLN A 417 3.30 -14.22 -24.08
N ALA A 418 4.35 -14.00 -24.87
CA ALA A 418 5.70 -14.43 -24.59
C ALA A 418 6.29 -13.74 -23.35
N GLU A 419 6.09 -12.43 -23.18
CA GLU A 419 6.53 -11.68 -22.00
C GLU A 419 5.84 -12.14 -20.71
N VAL A 420 4.52 -12.36 -20.78
CA VAL A 420 3.71 -12.87 -19.66
C VAL A 420 4.18 -14.27 -19.26
N LEU A 421 4.40 -15.17 -20.23
CA LEU A 421 4.96 -16.50 -19.97
C LEU A 421 6.34 -16.40 -19.31
N LEU A 422 7.23 -15.59 -19.86
CA LEU A 422 8.59 -15.42 -19.33
C LEU A 422 8.58 -14.90 -17.89
N SER A 423 7.70 -13.95 -17.58
CA SER A 423 7.54 -13.39 -16.24
C SER A 423 7.01 -14.44 -15.25
N ALA A 424 6.02 -15.25 -15.65
CA ALA A 424 5.56 -16.37 -14.84
C ALA A 424 6.67 -17.42 -14.62
N CYS A 425 7.47 -17.71 -15.64
CA CYS A 425 8.62 -18.62 -15.52
C CYS A 425 9.69 -18.06 -14.59
N LYS A 426 9.99 -16.75 -14.62
CA LYS A 426 10.93 -16.08 -13.69
C LYS A 426 10.44 -16.13 -12.25
N LEU A 427 9.14 -15.91 -12.02
CA LEU A 427 8.53 -16.03 -10.69
C LEU A 427 8.61 -17.48 -10.19
N GLY A 428 8.31 -18.45 -11.05
CA GLY A 428 8.51 -19.87 -10.77
C GLY A 428 9.97 -20.21 -10.44
N PHE A 429 10.92 -19.77 -11.26
CA PHE A 429 12.34 -20.05 -11.08
C PHE A 429 12.94 -19.45 -9.80
N THR A 430 12.51 -18.25 -9.41
CA THR A 430 13.05 -17.55 -8.23
C THR A 430 12.41 -18.00 -6.93
N ALA A 431 11.14 -18.40 -6.93
CA ALA A 431 10.37 -18.62 -5.71
C ALA A 431 9.76 -20.04 -5.57
N TRP A 432 10.16 -21.01 -6.41
CA TRP A 432 9.62 -22.38 -6.35
C TRP A 432 9.82 -23.08 -4.99
N ASN A 433 10.92 -22.80 -4.29
CA ASN A 433 11.22 -23.40 -3.01
C ASN A 433 10.36 -22.82 -1.86
N ALA A 434 9.68 -21.70 -2.07
CA ALA A 434 8.81 -21.07 -1.08
C ALA A 434 7.56 -21.92 -0.80
N ASN A 435 7.09 -22.68 -1.79
CA ASN A 435 5.98 -23.62 -1.64
C ASN A 435 6.47 -25.06 -1.86
N LYS A 436 6.71 -25.80 -0.77
CA LYS A 436 7.13 -27.21 -0.82
C LYS A 436 6.21 -28.10 -1.66
N GLY A 437 4.91 -27.79 -1.73
CA GLY A 437 3.94 -28.52 -2.53
C GLY A 437 4.04 -28.24 -4.03
N ALA A 438 4.52 -27.06 -4.43
CA ALA A 438 4.68 -26.66 -5.83
C ALA A 438 5.98 -27.18 -6.45
N VAL A 439 6.99 -27.49 -5.63
CA VAL A 439 8.32 -27.97 -6.07
C VAL A 439 8.24 -29.05 -7.17
N PRO A 440 7.46 -30.15 -7.02
CA PRO A 440 7.42 -31.20 -8.04
C PRO A 440 6.77 -30.75 -9.35
N SER A 441 5.78 -29.85 -9.27
CA SER A 441 5.09 -29.29 -10.43
C SER A 441 5.98 -28.32 -11.21
N VAL A 442 6.77 -27.47 -10.53
CA VAL A 442 7.71 -26.55 -11.19
C VAL A 442 8.82 -27.32 -11.92
N ALA A 443 9.34 -28.39 -11.31
CA ALA A 443 10.31 -29.27 -11.98
C ALA A 443 9.75 -29.95 -13.23
N THR A 444 8.50 -30.43 -13.15
CA THR A 444 7.81 -31.05 -14.28
C THR A 444 7.53 -30.03 -15.38
N PHE A 445 7.23 -28.78 -15.00
CA PHE A 445 7.03 -27.67 -15.91
C PHE A 445 8.30 -27.30 -16.69
N PHE A 446 9.45 -27.08 -16.02
CA PHE A 446 10.69 -26.78 -16.74
C PHE A 446 11.16 -27.93 -17.64
N LYS A 447 10.85 -29.20 -17.32
CA LYS A 447 11.03 -30.33 -18.25
C LYS A 447 10.14 -30.23 -19.49
N ALA A 448 8.94 -29.67 -19.37
CA ALA A 448 8.02 -29.48 -20.49
C ALA A 448 8.42 -28.28 -21.37
N VAL A 449 9.02 -27.25 -20.77
CA VAL A 449 9.60 -26.11 -21.48
C VAL A 449 10.82 -26.54 -22.29
N ARG A 450 11.68 -27.40 -21.71
CA ARG A 450 12.91 -27.89 -22.35
C ARG A 450 12.64 -28.53 -23.72
N HIS A 451 13.37 -28.08 -24.73
CA HIS A 451 13.27 -28.46 -26.15
C HIS A 451 12.02 -27.95 -26.89
N ASN A 452 11.21 -27.12 -26.25
CA ASN A 452 10.05 -26.47 -26.85
C ASN A 452 10.22 -24.94 -26.95
N GLU A 453 11.25 -24.34 -26.35
CA GLU A 453 11.48 -22.89 -26.31
C GLU A 453 11.51 -22.26 -27.70
N SER A 454 12.26 -22.86 -28.63
CA SER A 454 12.40 -22.38 -30.01
C SER A 454 11.16 -22.59 -30.89
N LYS A 455 10.16 -23.34 -30.41
CA LYS A 455 8.92 -23.65 -31.14
C LYS A 455 7.72 -22.83 -30.69
N LEU A 456 7.90 -21.97 -29.69
CA LEU A 456 6.82 -21.15 -29.11
C LEU A 456 6.68 -19.77 -29.77
N GLY A 457 7.48 -19.45 -30.79
CA GLY A 457 7.47 -18.13 -31.43
C GLY A 457 8.16 -17.02 -30.60
N LEU A 458 9.01 -17.41 -29.65
CA LEU A 458 9.73 -16.47 -28.78
C LEU A 458 10.83 -15.73 -29.55
N SER A 459 11.15 -14.50 -29.13
CA SER A 459 12.36 -13.83 -29.61
C SER A 459 13.61 -14.64 -29.25
N SER A 460 14.72 -14.46 -29.99
CA SER A 460 15.97 -15.18 -29.70
C SER A 460 16.43 -14.98 -28.26
N GLU A 461 16.29 -13.76 -27.72
CA GLU A 461 16.63 -13.44 -26.32
C GLU A 461 15.70 -14.16 -25.33
N GLN A 462 14.38 -14.16 -25.58
CA GLN A 462 13.41 -14.83 -24.71
C GLN A 462 13.61 -16.36 -24.71
N ALA A 463 13.90 -16.94 -25.88
CA ALA A 463 14.20 -18.35 -26.02
C ALA A 463 15.47 -18.74 -25.25
N GLU A 464 16.55 -17.96 -25.38
CA GLU A 464 17.79 -18.16 -24.62
C GLU A 464 17.57 -18.03 -23.11
N GLN A 465 16.77 -17.07 -22.65
CA GLN A 465 16.44 -16.92 -21.23
C GLN A 465 15.67 -18.13 -20.67
N LEU A 466 14.65 -18.62 -21.40
CA LEU A 466 13.90 -19.81 -20.99
C LEU A 466 14.77 -21.07 -21.03
N GLU A 467 15.60 -21.25 -22.06
CA GLU A 467 16.51 -22.39 -22.17
C GLU A 467 17.54 -22.38 -21.03
N SER A 468 18.07 -21.20 -20.68
CA SER A 468 18.99 -21.02 -19.55
C SER A 468 18.31 -21.40 -18.23
N MET A 469 17.10 -20.90 -17.98
CA MET A 469 16.33 -21.23 -16.78
C MET A 469 15.99 -22.72 -16.71
N ALA A 470 15.53 -23.32 -17.81
CA ALA A 470 15.21 -24.75 -17.86
C ALA A 470 16.46 -25.61 -17.66
N SER A 471 17.60 -25.21 -18.23
CA SER A 471 18.87 -25.92 -18.07
C SER A 471 19.41 -25.81 -16.65
N MET A 472 19.40 -24.61 -16.04
CA MET A 472 19.82 -24.41 -14.65
C MET A 472 18.92 -25.12 -13.65
N PHE A 473 17.61 -25.19 -13.91
CA PHE A 473 16.68 -25.87 -13.02
C PHE A 473 16.82 -27.40 -13.07
N LEU A 474 17.25 -27.94 -14.22
CA LEU A 474 17.37 -29.39 -14.46
C LEU A 474 18.79 -29.93 -14.35
N ALA A 475 19.80 -29.07 -14.20
CA ALA A 475 21.15 -29.43 -13.80
C ALA A 475 21.18 -29.76 -12.30
#